data_AF-A0A3D8S4S7-F1
#
_entry.id   AF-A0A3D8S4S7-F1
#
_cell.length_a   1.000
_cell.length_b   1.000
_cell.length_c   1.000
_cell.angle_alpha   90.00
_cell.angle_beta   90.00
_cell.angle_gamma   90.00
#
_symmetry.space_group_name_H-M   'P 1'
#
loop_
_entity.id
_entity.type
_entity.pdbx_description
1 polymer ?
#
loop_
_entity_poly.entity_id
_entity_poly.type
_entity_poly.pdbx_seq_one_letter_code
_entity_poly.pdbx_strand_id
1 'polypeptide(L)'
;MPFNVKEWVKGDYRTNLYYSYERLAQEVEKICRDALKKENIPHVISCRVKDPESLRAKLEKPQDFEWSPDKIAKDVFDIAGVRISLYRPEQEQQVKDIIEKNCAFVIKEIDTNVYPPPLEGRKDRTSTYELTRPRYKATHWIVRLNPAVHGSFIERPVEIQVMSLLHSAWAQIQHDYTYKPLNGDLSPAEVSTLEALGRTVELGESFLYQLSSIREERRQEEKQPFANIYELGSYLAKWFIKAYPDAQLNDLGSLTALLEVVDRIGLNSQEQLGKFLETLRPSSSRSMALAKQHFGELRLRPAVFVMHHLVNKHRDGLFRPGPEWWDGYREERRYKSRLKIIMSTMLWFFDFFPATDWEIPFSPRGQPNDGEQVKRLYWLGSWEPNELIASHNRPFSNDDQENIDALWVWFEKNDSPALCLAFMISRAEILRDVEDRVEHCLFNRLFSTLGQALENELRDFTQREAA
;
A
#
# COMPACT_ATOMS: atom_id res chain seq x y z
N MET A 1 17.37 -46.07 47.11
CA MET A 1 17.00 -46.97 46.00
C MET A 1 17.42 -46.29 44.70
N PRO A 2 17.96 -47.03 43.71
CA PRO A 2 18.26 -46.46 42.40
C PRO A 2 16.97 -45.95 41.74
N PHE A 3 17.04 -44.83 41.02
CA PHE A 3 15.90 -44.25 40.34
C PHE A 3 15.38 -45.20 39.25
N ASN A 4 14.13 -45.64 39.39
CA ASN A 4 13.48 -46.53 38.42
C ASN A 4 12.60 -45.71 37.47
N VAL A 5 13.11 -45.47 36.25
CA VAL A 5 12.41 -44.72 35.18
C VAL A 5 11.00 -45.27 34.93
N LYS A 6 10.85 -46.61 34.91
CA LYS A 6 9.57 -47.25 34.59
C LYS A 6 8.51 -47.03 35.67
N GLU A 7 8.91 -47.07 36.94
CA GLU A 7 8.02 -46.82 38.07
C GLU A 7 7.67 -45.33 38.19
N TRP A 8 8.65 -44.45 38.01
CA TRP A 8 8.44 -43.00 38.04
C TRP A 8 7.51 -42.51 36.92
N VAL A 9 7.69 -43.03 35.70
CA VAL A 9 6.80 -42.68 34.57
C VAL A 9 5.37 -43.16 34.80
N LYS A 10 5.18 -44.37 35.34
CA LYS A 10 3.86 -44.95 35.60
C LYS A 10 3.15 -44.32 36.81
N GLY A 11 3.90 -43.83 37.79
CA GLY A 11 3.40 -43.13 38.96
C GLY A 11 3.43 -41.61 38.76
N ASP A 12 4.41 -40.95 39.37
CA ASP A 12 4.48 -39.49 39.50
C ASP A 12 4.30 -38.71 38.18
N TYR A 13 4.91 -39.16 37.08
CA TYR A 13 4.75 -38.47 35.81
C TYR A 13 3.30 -38.52 35.31
N ARG A 14 2.72 -39.71 35.24
CA ARG A 14 1.37 -39.93 34.72
C ARG A 14 0.29 -39.30 35.60
N THR A 15 0.45 -39.34 36.92
CA THR A 15 -0.61 -38.92 37.86
C THR A 15 -0.55 -37.43 38.18
N ASN A 16 0.64 -36.85 38.35
CA ASN A 16 0.80 -35.49 38.88
C ASN A 16 1.46 -34.53 37.89
N LEU A 17 2.54 -34.94 37.22
CA LEU A 17 3.32 -34.02 36.39
C LEU A 17 2.69 -33.78 35.01
N TYR A 18 2.04 -34.79 34.41
CA TYR A 18 1.45 -34.70 33.08
C TYR A 18 0.46 -33.53 32.96
N TYR A 19 -0.51 -33.44 33.85
CA TYR A 19 -1.49 -32.33 33.89
C TYR A 19 -0.83 -30.97 34.13
N SER A 20 0.28 -30.94 34.88
CA SER A 20 1.02 -29.71 35.13
C SER A 20 1.77 -29.25 33.88
N TYR A 21 2.37 -30.17 33.11
CA TYR A 21 2.97 -29.87 31.80
C TYR A 21 1.92 -29.51 30.74
N GLU A 22 0.72 -30.09 30.82
CA GLU A 22 -0.39 -29.77 29.92
C GLU A 22 -0.85 -28.32 30.12
N ARG A 23 -1.10 -27.91 31.37
CA ARG A 23 -1.43 -26.51 31.69
C ARG A 23 -0.33 -25.54 31.27
N LEU A 24 0.93 -25.92 31.49
CA LEU A 24 2.08 -25.11 31.06
C LEU A 24 2.09 -24.93 29.53
N ALA A 25 1.89 -26.00 28.78
CA ALA A 25 1.87 -25.95 27.32
C ALA A 25 0.69 -25.13 26.78
N GLN A 26 -0.49 -25.23 27.41
CA GLN A 26 -1.67 -24.43 27.08
C GLN A 26 -1.44 -22.94 27.35
N GLU A 27 -0.78 -22.59 28.46
CA GLU A 27 -0.48 -21.19 28.78
C GLU A 27 0.51 -20.58 27.77
N VAL A 28 1.59 -21.29 27.45
CA VAL A 28 2.55 -20.84 26.41
C VAL A 28 1.86 -20.72 25.05
N GLU A 29 1.01 -21.68 24.69
CA GLU A 29 0.23 -21.66 23.46
C GLU A 29 -0.69 -20.44 23.39
N LYS A 30 -1.39 -20.13 24.47
CA LYS A 30 -2.23 -18.94 24.57
C LYS A 30 -1.44 -17.64 24.42
N ILE A 31 -0.31 -17.50 25.12
CA ILE A 31 0.56 -16.32 25.04
C ILE A 31 1.05 -16.12 23.61
N CYS A 32 1.56 -17.17 22.96
CA CYS A 32 2.01 -17.12 21.58
C CYS A 32 0.87 -16.78 20.62
N ARG A 33 -0.30 -17.40 20.80
CA ARG A 33 -1.49 -17.14 19.97
C ARG A 33 -1.91 -15.68 20.04
N ASP A 34 -1.98 -15.11 21.24
CA ASP A 34 -2.42 -13.73 21.44
C ASP A 34 -1.39 -12.73 20.89
N ALA A 35 -0.09 -12.99 21.09
CA ALA A 35 0.99 -12.18 20.52
C ALA A 35 0.97 -12.17 18.98
N LEU A 36 0.80 -13.34 18.35
CA LEU A 36 0.76 -13.46 16.89
C LEU A 36 -0.53 -12.89 16.28
N LYS A 37 -1.67 -13.01 16.97
CA LYS A 37 -2.93 -12.38 16.55
C LYS A 37 -2.85 -10.86 16.57
N LYS A 38 -2.22 -10.29 17.60
CA LYS A 38 -2.04 -8.83 17.74
C LYS A 38 -1.28 -8.24 16.55
N GLU A 39 -0.28 -8.97 16.04
CA GLU A 39 0.55 -8.57 14.91
C GLU A 39 0.01 -9.04 13.54
N ASN A 40 -1.24 -9.54 13.50
CA ASN A 40 -1.92 -10.03 12.29
C ASN A 40 -1.12 -11.09 11.49
N ILE A 41 -0.43 -12.00 12.19
CA ILE A 41 0.28 -13.12 11.56
C ILE A 41 -0.68 -14.30 11.40
N PRO A 42 -1.01 -14.75 10.18
CA PRO A 42 -1.80 -15.97 10.00
C PRO A 42 -1.01 -17.20 10.44
N HIS A 43 -1.57 -18.00 11.35
CA HIS A 43 -0.88 -19.16 11.91
C HIS A 43 -1.88 -20.25 12.35
N VAL A 44 -1.38 -21.48 12.46
CA VAL A 44 -2.03 -22.58 13.18
C VAL A 44 -1.15 -22.93 14.37
N ILE A 45 -1.71 -22.92 15.58
CA ILE A 45 -0.97 -23.24 16.80
C ILE A 45 -1.62 -24.39 17.53
N SER A 46 -0.79 -25.30 18.02
CA SER A 46 -1.20 -26.45 18.83
C SER A 46 -0.19 -26.70 19.93
N CYS A 47 -0.63 -27.24 21.06
CA CYS A 47 0.24 -27.69 22.12
C CYS A 47 0.15 -29.21 22.28
N ARG A 48 1.23 -29.84 22.75
CA ARG A 48 1.27 -31.26 23.08
C ARG A 48 2.11 -31.50 24.32
N VAL A 49 1.73 -32.52 25.08
CA VAL A 49 2.56 -33.10 26.13
C VAL A 49 3.03 -34.47 25.68
N LYS A 50 4.30 -34.78 25.93
CA LYS A 50 4.89 -36.07 25.55
C LYS A 50 4.15 -37.21 26.26
N ASP A 51 3.69 -38.17 25.47
CA ASP A 51 3.03 -39.37 25.98
C ASP A 51 3.97 -40.14 26.95
N PRO A 52 3.46 -40.72 28.06
CA PRO A 52 4.29 -41.44 29.03
C PRO A 52 5.13 -42.58 28.42
N GLU A 53 4.60 -43.33 27.46
CA GLU A 53 5.34 -44.43 26.81
C GLU A 53 6.46 -43.88 25.92
N SER A 54 6.18 -42.78 25.22
CA SER A 54 7.16 -42.06 24.40
C SER A 54 8.26 -41.41 25.25
N LEU A 55 7.92 -40.89 26.44
CA LEU A 55 8.89 -40.37 27.40
C LEU A 55 9.75 -41.51 27.96
N ARG A 56 9.14 -42.64 28.35
CA ARG A 56 9.87 -43.83 28.81
C ARG A 56 10.88 -44.30 27.77
N ALA A 57 10.44 -44.47 26.52
CA ALA A 57 11.30 -44.89 25.43
C ALA A 57 12.47 -43.92 25.17
N LYS A 58 12.29 -42.61 25.42
CA LYS A 58 13.37 -41.61 25.34
C LYS A 58 14.37 -41.75 26.48
N LEU A 59 13.90 -41.94 27.71
CA LEU A 59 14.73 -42.05 28.91
C LEU A 59 15.48 -43.39 29.01
N GLU A 60 14.95 -44.45 28.39
CA GLU A 60 15.58 -45.79 28.36
C GLU A 60 16.68 -45.95 27.32
N LYS A 61 16.91 -44.95 26.45
CA LYS A 61 18.05 -44.96 25.55
C LYS A 61 19.36 -44.89 26.35
N PRO A 62 20.42 -45.62 25.95
CA PRO A 62 21.70 -45.57 26.63
C PRO A 62 22.22 -44.12 26.73
N GLN A 63 22.64 -43.73 27.93
CA GLN A 63 23.23 -42.43 28.23
C GLN A 63 24.46 -42.65 29.10
N ASP A 64 25.42 -41.72 29.04
CA ASP A 64 26.62 -41.71 29.89
C ASP A 64 26.32 -41.28 31.35
N PHE A 65 25.05 -41.16 31.72
CA PHE A 65 24.60 -40.71 33.03
C PHE A 65 23.29 -41.39 33.46
N GLU A 66 23.05 -41.42 34.76
CA GLU A 66 21.77 -41.84 35.32
C GLU A 66 20.78 -40.68 35.41
N TRP A 67 19.54 -40.96 35.03
CA TRP A 67 18.41 -40.05 35.14
C TRP A 67 18.01 -39.84 36.61
N SER A 68 17.57 -38.63 36.92
CA SER A 68 16.88 -38.28 38.17
C SER A 68 15.71 -37.34 37.85
N PRO A 69 14.69 -37.22 38.71
CA PRO A 69 13.56 -36.32 38.48
C PRO A 69 13.97 -34.88 38.19
N ASP A 70 14.97 -34.36 38.92
CA ASP A 70 15.48 -33.00 38.74
C ASP A 70 16.19 -32.80 37.40
N LYS A 71 16.97 -33.79 36.96
CA LYS A 71 17.61 -33.78 35.63
C LYS A 71 16.57 -33.85 34.52
N ILE A 72 15.56 -34.71 34.66
CA ILE A 72 14.48 -34.82 33.68
C ILE A 72 13.75 -33.48 33.55
N ALA A 73 13.42 -32.83 34.66
CA ALA A 73 12.71 -31.56 34.66
C ALA A 73 13.53 -30.41 34.04
N LYS A 74 14.86 -30.47 34.08
CA LYS A 74 15.76 -29.42 33.58
C LYS A 74 16.25 -29.66 32.15
N ASP A 75 16.56 -30.91 31.80
CA ASP A 75 17.31 -31.27 30.59
C ASP A 75 16.41 -31.84 29.48
N VAL A 76 15.19 -32.31 29.80
CA VAL A 76 14.25 -32.81 28.79
C VAL A 76 13.28 -31.69 28.41
N PHE A 77 13.63 -30.99 27.33
CA PHE A 77 12.91 -29.78 26.90
C PHE A 77 11.60 -30.05 26.15
N ASP A 78 11.46 -31.24 25.54
CA ASP A 78 10.32 -31.64 24.70
C ASP A 78 9.23 -32.40 25.47
N ILE A 79 9.15 -32.23 26.80
CA ILE A 79 8.04 -32.77 27.61
C ILE A 79 6.76 -31.97 27.32
N ALA A 80 6.84 -30.65 27.39
CA ALA A 80 5.81 -29.74 26.94
C ALA A 80 6.28 -29.07 25.64
N GLY A 81 5.44 -29.11 24.61
CA GLY A 81 5.76 -28.54 23.31
C GLY A 81 4.62 -27.74 22.73
N VAL A 82 4.94 -26.66 22.04
CA VAL A 82 4.02 -25.82 21.26
C VAL A 82 4.49 -25.80 19.82
N ARG A 83 3.62 -26.11 18.87
CA ARG A 83 3.92 -26.04 17.44
C ARG A 83 3.18 -24.88 16.82
N ILE A 84 3.92 -24.00 16.15
CA ILE A 84 3.42 -22.85 15.39
C ILE A 84 3.69 -23.14 13.91
N SER A 85 2.61 -23.34 13.15
CA SER A 85 2.65 -23.60 11.73
C SER A 85 2.27 -22.33 10.95
N LEU A 86 3.19 -21.84 10.11
CA LEU A 86 3.03 -20.62 9.34
C LEU A 86 2.52 -20.90 7.93
N TYR A 87 1.63 -20.06 7.42
CA TYR A 87 1.22 -20.11 6.00
C TYR A 87 2.30 -19.54 5.06
N ARG A 88 3.19 -18.72 5.63
CA ARG A 88 4.23 -17.99 4.92
C ARG A 88 5.57 -18.26 5.59
N PRO A 89 6.42 -19.12 5.00
CA PRO A 89 7.66 -19.55 5.65
C PRO A 89 8.63 -18.40 5.91
N GLU A 90 8.63 -17.36 5.09
CA GLU A 90 9.51 -16.20 5.25
C GLU A 90 9.21 -15.35 6.51
N GLN A 91 8.07 -15.58 7.17
CA GLN A 91 7.71 -14.87 8.41
C GLN A 91 8.35 -15.46 9.67
N GLU A 92 9.15 -16.53 9.55
CA GLU A 92 9.78 -17.20 10.70
C GLU A 92 10.60 -16.24 11.58
N GLN A 93 11.39 -15.34 10.95
CA GLN A 93 12.15 -14.32 11.69
C GLN A 93 11.23 -13.30 12.37
N GLN A 94 10.13 -12.90 11.70
CA GLN A 94 9.15 -12.00 12.30
C GLN A 94 8.50 -12.62 13.55
N VAL A 95 8.21 -13.92 13.50
CA VAL A 95 7.66 -14.68 14.64
C VAL A 95 8.66 -14.76 15.79
N LYS A 96 9.95 -14.97 15.50
CA LYS A 96 11.03 -14.92 16.50
C LYS A 96 11.03 -13.58 17.24
N ASP A 97 11.06 -12.48 16.50
CA ASP A 97 11.06 -11.13 17.06
C ASP A 97 9.82 -10.85 17.93
N ILE A 98 8.64 -11.33 17.50
CA ILE A 98 7.38 -11.18 18.26
C ILE A 98 7.46 -11.95 19.57
N ILE A 99 7.96 -13.17 19.55
CA ILE A 99 8.05 -14.01 20.74
C ILE A 99 9.08 -13.45 21.73
N GLU A 100 10.23 -12.99 21.24
CA GLU A 100 11.26 -12.34 22.06
C GLU A 100 10.75 -11.07 22.72
N LYS A 101 10.01 -10.22 22.00
CA LYS A 101 9.57 -8.91 22.49
C LYS A 101 8.31 -8.99 23.35
N ASN A 102 7.34 -9.85 22.98
CA ASN A 102 5.98 -9.76 23.49
C ASN A 102 5.59 -10.89 24.45
N CYS A 103 6.31 -12.02 24.46
CA CYS A 103 5.87 -13.19 25.21
C CYS A 103 6.50 -13.34 26.60
N ALA A 104 7.37 -12.41 27.03
CA ALA A 104 8.06 -12.46 28.33
C ALA A 104 8.69 -13.86 28.61
N PHE A 105 9.44 -14.38 27.64
CA PHE A 105 10.13 -15.67 27.77
C PHE A 105 11.63 -15.49 28.01
N VAL A 106 12.22 -16.43 28.73
CA VAL A 106 13.67 -16.65 28.70
C VAL A 106 13.95 -17.67 27.60
N ILE A 107 14.50 -17.21 26.47
CA ILE A 107 14.73 -18.04 25.29
C ILE A 107 16.15 -18.60 25.29
N LYS A 108 16.27 -19.91 25.08
CA LYS A 108 17.50 -20.60 24.71
C LYS A 108 17.29 -21.20 23.33
N GLU A 109 18.02 -20.69 22.34
CA GLU A 109 17.97 -21.20 20.97
C GLU A 109 18.71 -22.53 20.87
N ILE A 110 18.07 -23.52 20.22
CA ILE A 110 18.75 -24.72 19.75
C ILE A 110 18.58 -24.72 18.23
N ASP A 111 19.68 -24.56 17.50
CA ASP A 111 19.68 -24.83 16.07
C ASP A 111 19.59 -26.35 15.88
N THR A 112 18.37 -26.84 15.64
CA THR A 112 18.14 -28.20 15.17
C THR A 112 17.70 -28.18 13.73
N ASN A 113 18.60 -27.72 12.86
CA ASN A 113 18.65 -28.32 11.53
C ASN A 113 18.98 -29.82 11.68
N VAL A 114 18.11 -30.65 11.09
CA VAL A 114 18.23 -32.10 10.87
C VAL A 114 17.58 -32.99 11.95
N TYR A 115 16.35 -33.45 11.63
CA TYR A 115 15.78 -34.70 12.16
C TYR A 115 15.03 -35.44 11.04
N PRO A 116 14.99 -36.78 11.00
CA PRO A 116 15.87 -37.71 11.71
C PRO A 116 17.33 -37.59 11.20
N PRO A 117 18.32 -38.18 11.90
CA PRO A 117 19.61 -38.47 11.28
C PRO A 117 19.40 -39.21 9.94
N PRO A 118 20.33 -39.10 8.98
CA PRO A 118 20.26 -39.91 7.77
C PRO A 118 20.02 -41.37 8.18
N LEU A 119 18.99 -42.01 7.63
CA LEU A 119 18.78 -43.44 7.80
C LEU A 119 20.09 -44.13 7.36
N GLU A 120 20.87 -44.62 8.33
CA GLU A 120 22.08 -45.38 8.07
C GLU A 120 21.64 -46.75 7.56
N GLY A 121 21.62 -46.88 6.23
CA GLY A 121 21.26 -48.10 5.54
C GLY A 121 21.58 -47.95 4.05
N ARG A 122 22.66 -48.62 3.64
CA ARG A 122 23.28 -48.66 2.30
C ARG A 122 24.04 -47.41 1.83
N LYS A 123 25.35 -47.45 2.07
CA LYS A 123 26.35 -47.00 1.08
C LYS A 123 26.28 -47.94 -0.13
N ASP A 124 25.27 -47.80 -0.98
CA ASP A 124 25.36 -48.43 -2.32
C ASP A 124 26.36 -47.62 -3.14
N ARG A 125 27.54 -48.24 -3.31
CA ARG A 125 28.71 -47.72 -4.01
C ARG A 125 28.47 -47.70 -5.53
N THR A 126 27.57 -46.85 -6.03
CA THR A 126 27.43 -46.66 -7.49
C THR A 126 26.74 -45.38 -7.97
N SER A 127 26.34 -44.45 -7.10
CA SER A 127 25.85 -43.12 -7.51
C SER A 127 26.86 -42.04 -7.17
N THR A 128 27.44 -41.38 -8.17
CA THR A 128 28.26 -40.16 -8.02
C THR A 128 27.44 -38.92 -7.68
N TYR A 129 26.11 -39.04 -7.59
CA TYR A 129 25.19 -38.03 -7.11
C TYR A 129 24.59 -38.48 -5.78
N GLU A 130 25.07 -37.91 -4.66
CA GLU A 130 24.34 -37.94 -3.40
C GLU A 130 23.16 -36.97 -3.52
N LEU A 131 22.02 -37.47 -3.98
CA LEU A 131 20.76 -36.74 -3.90
C LEU A 131 20.47 -36.48 -2.42
N THR A 132 20.61 -35.23 -1.98
CA THR A 132 20.23 -34.82 -0.63
C THR A 132 18.78 -35.21 -0.37
N ARG A 133 18.56 -36.05 0.64
CA ARG A 133 17.21 -36.37 1.13
C ARG A 133 16.55 -35.09 1.63
N PRO A 134 15.23 -34.89 1.38
CA PRO A 134 14.52 -33.75 1.96
C PRO A 134 14.62 -33.83 3.48
N ARG A 135 14.87 -32.70 4.12
CA ARG A 135 15.17 -32.64 5.55
C ARG A 135 14.03 -31.97 6.29
N TYR A 136 13.71 -32.46 7.48
CA TYR A 136 12.85 -31.74 8.41
C TYR A 136 13.43 -30.35 8.66
N LYS A 137 12.62 -29.34 8.38
CA LYS A 137 12.97 -27.93 8.55
C LYS A 137 12.00 -27.31 9.54
N ALA A 138 12.49 -27.07 10.75
CA ALA A 138 11.78 -26.37 11.80
C ALA A 138 12.77 -25.71 12.74
N THR A 139 12.47 -24.49 13.16
CA THR A 139 13.25 -23.81 14.20
C THR A 139 12.69 -24.19 15.56
N HIS A 140 13.56 -24.63 16.47
CA HIS A 140 13.19 -25.05 17.82
C HIS A 140 13.72 -24.04 18.83
N TRP A 141 12.82 -23.47 19.63
CA TRP A 141 13.16 -22.60 20.73
C TRP A 141 12.81 -23.26 22.04
N ILE A 142 13.73 -23.24 23.00
CA ILE A 142 13.40 -23.60 24.37
C ILE A 142 13.06 -22.32 25.10
N VAL A 143 11.85 -22.26 25.62
CA VAL A 143 11.38 -21.11 26.39
C VAL A 143 11.11 -21.51 27.83
N ARG A 144 11.27 -20.53 28.73
CA ARG A 144 10.74 -20.57 30.10
C ARG A 144 9.90 -19.33 30.32
N LEU A 145 8.77 -19.47 30.99
CA LEU A 145 7.94 -18.33 31.39
C LEU A 145 8.71 -17.44 32.36
N ASN A 146 8.64 -16.12 32.19
CA ASN A 146 9.32 -15.20 33.10
C ASN A 146 8.78 -15.37 34.54
N PRO A 147 9.66 -15.65 35.53
CA PRO A 147 9.27 -15.84 36.92
C PRO A 147 8.43 -14.71 37.51
N ALA A 148 8.74 -13.47 37.10
CA ALA A 148 8.13 -12.27 37.66
C ALA A 148 6.65 -12.10 37.28
N VAL A 149 6.18 -12.82 36.25
CA VAL A 149 4.84 -12.64 35.67
C VAL A 149 3.93 -13.85 35.92
N HIS A 150 4.47 -15.07 35.96
CA HIS A 150 3.65 -16.29 35.83
C HIS A 150 3.61 -17.25 37.04
N GLY A 151 4.26 -16.94 38.18
CA GLY A 151 4.18 -17.78 39.39
C GLY A 151 4.73 -19.21 39.19
N SER A 152 4.36 -20.20 40.04
CA SER A 152 5.03 -21.53 40.20
C SER A 152 5.32 -22.40 38.95
N PHE A 153 4.91 -21.99 37.75
CA PHE A 153 5.32 -22.57 36.47
C PHE A 153 6.79 -22.24 36.08
N ILE A 154 7.45 -21.36 36.86
CA ILE A 154 8.73 -20.66 36.63
C ILE A 154 9.88 -21.45 35.97
N GLU A 155 10.11 -22.72 36.28
CA GLU A 155 11.42 -23.34 35.98
C GLU A 155 11.42 -24.36 34.83
N ARG A 156 10.25 -24.76 34.35
CA ARG A 156 10.17 -25.87 33.39
C ARG A 156 10.32 -25.39 31.95
N PRO A 157 11.18 -26.04 31.15
CA PRO A 157 11.33 -25.71 29.74
C PRO A 157 10.10 -26.14 28.93
N VAL A 158 9.79 -25.34 27.91
CA VAL A 158 8.81 -25.66 26.86
C VAL A 158 9.49 -25.51 25.52
N GLU A 159 9.35 -26.50 24.65
CA GLU A 159 9.85 -26.44 23.28
C GLU A 159 8.80 -25.77 22.37
N ILE A 160 9.15 -24.64 21.74
CA ILE A 160 8.38 -24.04 20.67
C ILE A 160 8.99 -24.46 19.33
N GLN A 161 8.20 -25.13 18.49
CA GLN A 161 8.58 -25.53 17.14
C GLN A 161 7.89 -24.59 16.14
N VAL A 162 8.67 -23.87 15.36
CA VAL A 162 8.16 -23.02 14.27
C VAL A 162 8.54 -23.63 12.94
N MET A 163 7.55 -23.79 12.07
CA MET A 163 7.74 -24.31 10.72
C MET A 163 6.58 -23.87 9.84
N SER A 164 6.68 -24.07 8.53
CA SER A 164 5.55 -23.85 7.65
C SER A 164 4.47 -24.92 7.84
N LEU A 165 3.25 -24.64 7.37
CA LEU A 165 2.15 -25.61 7.40
C LEU A 165 2.46 -26.88 6.60
N LEU A 166 3.14 -26.76 5.45
CA LEU A 166 3.50 -27.92 4.62
C LEU A 166 4.56 -28.78 5.32
N HIS A 167 5.60 -28.17 5.89
CA HIS A 167 6.60 -28.89 6.68
C HIS A 167 5.97 -29.54 7.91
N SER A 168 5.05 -28.86 8.60
CA SER A 168 4.31 -29.45 9.73
C SER A 168 3.50 -30.68 9.35
N ALA A 169 2.83 -30.65 8.20
CA ALA A 169 2.06 -31.79 7.71
C ALA A 169 2.97 -32.96 7.36
N TRP A 170 4.05 -32.71 6.61
CA TRP A 170 4.99 -33.77 6.23
C TRP A 170 5.75 -34.35 7.43
N ALA A 171 6.20 -33.52 8.37
CA ALA A 171 6.86 -33.97 9.58
C ALA A 171 5.97 -34.89 10.43
N GLN A 172 4.67 -34.61 10.49
CA GLN A 172 3.72 -35.47 11.18
C GLN A 172 3.58 -36.82 10.48
N ILE A 173 3.43 -36.84 9.15
CA ILE A 173 3.36 -38.07 8.34
C ILE A 173 4.64 -38.90 8.51
N GLN A 174 5.80 -38.26 8.35
CA GLN A 174 7.10 -38.92 8.52
C GLN A 174 7.26 -39.52 9.92
N HIS A 175 6.88 -38.78 10.96
CA HIS A 175 6.91 -39.26 12.33
C HIS A 175 6.01 -40.49 12.52
N ASP A 176 4.78 -40.46 12.00
CA ASP A 176 3.85 -41.58 12.16
C ASP A 176 4.34 -42.85 11.43
N TYR A 177 4.91 -42.72 10.23
CA TYR A 177 5.53 -43.85 9.52
C TYR A 177 6.79 -44.38 10.24
N THR A 178 7.60 -43.51 10.83
CA THR A 178 8.87 -43.90 11.47
C THR A 178 8.63 -44.57 12.83
N TYR A 179 7.65 -44.11 13.61
CA TYR A 179 7.47 -44.52 15.01
C TYR A 179 6.22 -45.37 15.28
N LYS A 180 5.29 -45.46 14.33
CA LYS A 180 4.11 -46.35 14.42
C LYS A 180 3.98 -47.22 13.16
N PRO A 181 5.03 -47.96 12.75
CA PRO A 181 4.91 -48.81 11.58
C PRO A 181 3.83 -49.87 11.80
N LEU A 182 3.00 -50.09 10.78
CA LEU A 182 1.90 -51.06 10.83
C LEU A 182 2.42 -52.49 11.04
N ASN A 183 3.66 -52.80 10.63
CA ASN A 183 4.44 -54.02 10.94
C ASN A 183 5.91 -53.84 10.48
N GLY A 184 6.90 -54.06 11.36
CA GLY A 184 8.33 -54.12 10.99
C GLY A 184 8.98 -52.79 10.58
N ASP A 185 10.17 -52.85 10.00
CA ASP A 185 10.88 -51.68 9.44
C ASP A 185 10.22 -51.18 8.15
N LEU A 186 10.38 -49.89 7.83
CA LEU A 186 9.88 -49.30 6.59
C LEU A 186 10.46 -50.00 5.36
N SER A 187 9.60 -50.33 4.39
CA SER A 187 10.03 -50.88 3.12
C SER A 187 10.79 -49.83 2.28
N PRO A 188 11.68 -50.23 1.36
CA PRO A 188 12.35 -49.31 0.46
C PRO A 188 11.39 -48.43 -0.36
N ALA A 189 10.22 -48.96 -0.70
CA ALA A 189 9.18 -48.22 -1.41
C ALA A 189 8.56 -47.13 -0.54
N GLU A 190 8.29 -47.39 0.74
CA GLU A 190 7.78 -46.38 1.68
C GLU A 190 8.79 -45.28 1.94
N VAL A 191 10.07 -45.63 2.14
CA VAL A 191 11.15 -44.66 2.31
C VAL A 191 11.25 -43.74 1.08
N SER A 192 11.33 -44.32 -0.12
CA SER A 192 11.37 -43.56 -1.38
C SER A 192 10.14 -42.67 -1.56
N THR A 193 8.96 -43.15 -1.17
CA THR A 193 7.71 -42.38 -1.25
C THR A 193 7.70 -41.20 -0.27
N LEU A 194 8.16 -41.40 0.97
CA LEU A 194 8.28 -40.33 1.96
C LEU A 194 9.31 -39.27 1.54
N GLU A 195 10.41 -39.68 0.91
CA GLU A 195 11.38 -38.78 0.30
C GLU A 195 10.78 -38.00 -0.89
N ALA A 196 10.01 -38.66 -1.77
CA ALA A 196 9.33 -37.97 -2.85
C ALA A 196 8.35 -36.92 -2.32
N LEU A 197 7.56 -37.26 -1.29
CA LEU A 197 6.63 -36.34 -0.64
C LEU A 197 7.35 -35.14 -0.01
N GLY A 198 8.47 -35.37 0.67
CA GLY A 198 9.27 -34.29 1.26
C GLY A 198 9.77 -33.30 0.21
N ARG A 199 10.23 -33.79 -0.95
CA ARG A 199 10.63 -32.93 -2.09
C ARG A 199 9.47 -32.13 -2.67
N THR A 200 8.27 -32.72 -2.75
CA THR A 200 7.08 -31.99 -3.19
C THR A 200 6.73 -30.86 -2.22
N VAL A 201 6.91 -31.09 -0.92
CA VAL A 201 6.75 -30.04 0.09
C VAL A 201 7.78 -28.93 -0.09
N GLU A 202 9.07 -29.26 -0.25
CA GLU A 202 10.12 -28.27 -0.55
C GLU A 202 9.82 -27.43 -1.80
N LEU A 203 9.28 -28.05 -2.85
CA LEU A 203 8.83 -27.34 -4.06
C LEU A 203 7.67 -26.39 -3.73
N GLY A 204 6.67 -26.84 -2.98
CA GLY A 204 5.56 -26.02 -2.53
C GLY A 204 6.01 -24.80 -1.72
N GLU A 205 7.00 -24.97 -0.85
CA GLU A 205 7.60 -23.89 -0.06
C GLU A 205 8.26 -22.83 -0.94
N SER A 206 8.96 -23.24 -2.01
CA SER A 206 9.57 -22.27 -2.93
C SER A 206 8.52 -21.43 -3.67
N PHE A 207 7.38 -22.01 -4.04
CA PHE A 207 6.26 -21.24 -4.61
C PHE A 207 5.60 -20.30 -3.60
N LEU A 208 5.47 -20.70 -2.33
CA LEU A 208 4.95 -19.81 -1.28
C LEU A 208 5.88 -18.60 -1.08
N TYR A 209 7.20 -18.82 -1.05
CA TYR A 209 8.18 -17.74 -0.98
C TYR A 209 8.06 -16.80 -2.19
N GLN A 210 7.98 -17.35 -3.41
CA GLN A 210 7.84 -16.57 -4.64
C GLN A 210 6.55 -15.73 -4.65
N LEU A 211 5.42 -16.29 -4.23
CA LEU A 211 4.16 -15.54 -4.12
C LEU A 211 4.27 -14.38 -3.13
N SER A 212 5.02 -14.56 -2.04
CA SER A 212 5.27 -13.48 -1.07
C SER A 212 6.15 -12.39 -1.66
N SER A 213 7.23 -12.75 -2.36
CA SER A 213 8.09 -11.79 -3.05
C SER A 213 7.32 -10.96 -4.08
N ILE A 214 6.51 -11.60 -4.93
CA ILE A 214 5.65 -10.91 -5.91
C ILE A 214 4.67 -9.96 -5.23
N ARG A 215 4.09 -10.37 -4.09
CA ARG A 215 3.18 -9.52 -3.33
C ARG A 215 3.90 -8.31 -2.73
N GLU A 216 5.11 -8.49 -2.23
CA GLU A 216 5.92 -7.41 -1.68
C GLU A 216 6.33 -6.43 -2.78
N GLU A 217 6.78 -6.92 -3.94
CA GLU A 217 7.09 -6.10 -5.12
C GLU A 217 5.90 -5.22 -5.51
N ARG A 218 4.70 -5.81 -5.67
CA ARG A 218 3.48 -5.03 -5.96
C ARG A 218 3.18 -3.97 -4.90
N ARG A 219 3.38 -4.30 -3.62
CA ARG A 219 3.17 -3.35 -2.52
C ARG A 219 4.16 -2.18 -2.58
N GLN A 220 5.40 -2.43 -3.01
CA GLN A 220 6.38 -1.38 -3.21
C GLN A 220 6.05 -0.55 -4.46
N GLU A 221 5.63 -1.17 -5.56
CA GLU A 221 5.15 -0.48 -6.76
C GLU A 221 3.98 0.46 -6.46
N GLU A 222 3.02 0.05 -5.62
CA GLU A 222 1.89 0.89 -5.20
C GLU A 222 2.32 2.17 -4.45
N LYS A 223 3.52 2.16 -3.84
CA LYS A 223 4.10 3.29 -3.11
C LYS A 223 4.94 4.20 -3.99
N GLN A 224 5.41 3.69 -5.12
CA GLN A 224 6.22 4.50 -6.04
C GLN A 224 5.35 5.57 -6.70
N PRO A 225 5.94 6.71 -7.05
CA PRO A 225 5.26 7.71 -7.84
C PRO A 225 4.87 7.21 -9.22
N PHE A 226 3.76 7.72 -9.75
CA PHE A 226 3.42 7.48 -11.16
C PHE A 226 4.51 8.10 -12.02
N ALA A 227 5.17 7.29 -12.86
CA ALA A 227 6.31 7.76 -13.64
C ALA A 227 5.87 8.70 -14.77
N ASN A 228 4.63 8.58 -15.24
CA ASN A 228 4.07 9.35 -16.34
C ASN A 228 2.53 9.30 -16.36
N ILE A 229 1.94 10.08 -17.28
CA ILE A 229 0.49 10.19 -17.45
C ILE A 229 -0.21 8.86 -17.80
N TYR A 230 0.49 7.89 -18.41
CA TYR A 230 -0.12 6.63 -18.82
C TYR A 230 -0.34 5.70 -17.62
N GLU A 231 0.60 5.68 -16.67
CA GLU A 231 0.45 4.93 -15.42
C GLU A 231 -0.69 5.49 -14.57
N LEU A 232 -0.71 6.82 -14.39
CA LEU A 232 -1.80 7.52 -13.70
C LEU A 232 -3.13 7.28 -14.41
N GLY A 233 -3.18 7.40 -15.73
CA GLY A 233 -4.39 7.21 -16.53
C GLY A 233 -4.94 5.79 -16.44
N SER A 234 -4.07 4.78 -16.53
CA SER A 234 -4.44 3.36 -16.39
C SER A 234 -5.00 3.06 -15.01
N TYR A 235 -4.36 3.58 -13.95
CA TYR A 235 -4.83 3.44 -12.59
C TYR A 235 -6.21 4.12 -12.40
N LEU A 236 -6.34 5.36 -12.86
CA LEU A 236 -7.56 6.15 -12.72
C LEU A 236 -8.73 5.51 -13.48
N ALA A 237 -8.51 5.04 -14.71
CA ALA A 237 -9.52 4.36 -15.50
C ALA A 237 -10.04 3.09 -14.80
N LYS A 238 -9.13 2.24 -14.30
CA LYS A 238 -9.50 1.04 -13.53
C LYS A 238 -10.32 1.39 -12.29
N TRP A 239 -9.93 2.44 -11.57
CA TRP A 239 -10.68 2.90 -10.41
C TRP A 239 -12.09 3.36 -10.79
N PHE A 240 -12.24 4.19 -11.83
CA PHE A 240 -13.54 4.68 -12.27
C PHE A 240 -14.47 3.57 -12.78
N ILE A 241 -13.96 2.61 -13.58
CA ILE A 241 -14.76 1.47 -14.05
C ILE A 241 -15.32 0.67 -12.86
N LYS A 242 -14.53 0.52 -11.79
CA LYS A 242 -14.95 -0.18 -10.58
C LYS A 242 -15.90 0.64 -9.71
N ALA A 243 -15.67 1.94 -9.59
CA ALA A 243 -16.44 2.83 -8.72
C ALA A 243 -17.76 3.29 -9.36
N TYR A 244 -17.82 3.36 -10.70
CA TYR A 244 -18.94 3.83 -11.50
C TYR A 244 -19.19 2.91 -12.71
N PRO A 245 -19.71 1.69 -12.52
CA PRO A 245 -19.86 0.70 -13.59
C PRO A 245 -20.73 1.17 -14.77
N ASP A 246 -21.70 2.03 -14.51
CA ASP A 246 -22.64 2.56 -15.51
C ASP A 246 -22.12 3.79 -16.25
N ALA A 247 -20.96 4.34 -15.86
CA ALA A 247 -20.39 5.52 -16.49
C ALA A 247 -19.62 5.14 -17.77
N GLN A 248 -19.94 5.79 -18.89
CA GLN A 248 -19.16 5.66 -20.11
C GLN A 248 -17.83 6.41 -19.99
N LEU A 249 -16.75 5.66 -19.83
CA LEU A 249 -15.40 6.20 -19.69
C LEU A 249 -14.69 6.30 -21.06
N ASN A 250 -15.09 7.27 -21.88
CA ASN A 250 -14.50 7.46 -23.22
C ASN A 250 -13.25 8.35 -23.21
N ASP A 251 -13.16 9.25 -22.24
CA ASP A 251 -12.08 10.22 -22.12
C ASP A 251 -11.89 10.58 -20.63
N LEU A 252 -10.65 10.52 -20.15
CA LEU A 252 -10.28 10.88 -18.80
C LEU A 252 -10.10 12.39 -18.62
N GLY A 253 -9.82 13.15 -19.68
CA GLY A 253 -9.42 14.56 -19.61
C GLY A 253 -7.93 14.77 -19.37
N SER A 254 -7.56 15.97 -18.91
CA SER A 254 -6.15 16.39 -18.76
C SER A 254 -5.43 15.64 -17.64
N LEU A 255 -4.72 14.57 -18.01
CA LEU A 255 -3.88 13.78 -17.10
C LEU A 255 -2.56 14.48 -16.77
N THR A 256 -2.09 15.39 -17.63
CA THR A 256 -0.89 16.20 -17.38
C THR A 256 -1.12 17.13 -16.20
N ALA A 257 -2.22 17.88 -16.20
CA ALA A 257 -2.61 18.73 -15.07
C ALA A 257 -2.83 17.91 -13.80
N LEU A 258 -3.52 16.77 -13.91
CA LEU A 258 -3.77 15.92 -12.74
C LEU A 258 -2.47 15.37 -12.14
N LEU A 259 -1.51 14.92 -12.97
CA LEU A 259 -0.22 14.40 -12.51
C LEU A 259 0.54 15.45 -11.72
N GLU A 260 0.63 16.68 -12.24
CA GLU A 260 1.25 17.82 -11.54
C GLU A 260 0.53 18.16 -10.24
N VAL A 261 -0.80 18.14 -10.23
CA VAL A 261 -1.59 18.40 -9.02
C VAL A 261 -1.31 17.35 -7.95
N VAL A 262 -1.34 16.06 -8.28
CA VAL A 262 -1.08 14.99 -7.30
C VAL A 262 0.36 14.98 -6.82
N ASP A 263 1.31 15.37 -7.66
CA ASP A 263 2.71 15.53 -7.27
C ASP A 263 2.88 16.64 -6.25
N ARG A 264 2.34 17.83 -6.52
CA ARG A 264 2.45 18.99 -5.62
C ARG A 264 1.88 18.76 -4.23
N ILE A 265 0.73 18.09 -4.14
CA ILE A 265 0.06 17.80 -2.87
C ILE A 265 0.61 16.56 -2.16
N GLY A 266 1.58 15.86 -2.76
CA GLY A 266 2.20 14.65 -2.19
C GLY A 266 1.28 13.42 -2.20
N LEU A 267 0.42 13.30 -3.21
CA LEU A 267 -0.46 12.14 -3.45
C LEU A 267 -0.12 11.40 -4.76
N ASN A 268 1.07 11.62 -5.32
CA ASN A 268 1.56 10.93 -6.52
C ASN A 268 2.03 9.52 -6.16
N SER A 269 1.09 8.61 -5.87
CA SER A 269 1.29 7.14 -5.79
C SER A 269 -0.06 6.44 -5.76
N GLN A 270 -0.11 5.15 -6.10
CA GLN A 270 -1.36 4.39 -6.04
C GLN A 270 -1.91 4.29 -4.61
N GLU A 271 -1.03 4.14 -3.61
CA GLU A 271 -1.43 4.07 -2.20
C GLU A 271 -2.07 5.38 -1.73
N GLN A 272 -1.42 6.52 -1.99
CA GLN A 272 -1.87 7.83 -1.50
C GLN A 272 -3.10 8.32 -2.26
N LEU A 273 -3.05 8.28 -3.60
CA LEU A 273 -4.18 8.67 -4.43
C LEU A 273 -5.36 7.74 -4.20
N GLY A 274 -5.13 6.43 -4.08
CA GLY A 274 -6.18 5.45 -3.80
C GLY A 274 -6.94 5.71 -2.51
N LYS A 275 -6.24 6.02 -1.42
CA LYS A 275 -6.86 6.42 -0.14
C LYS A 275 -7.76 7.64 -0.31
N PHE A 276 -7.33 8.63 -1.10
CA PHE A 276 -8.15 9.80 -1.41
C PHE A 276 -9.36 9.43 -2.29
N LEU A 277 -9.16 8.66 -3.36
CA LEU A 277 -10.21 8.24 -4.27
C LEU A 277 -11.31 7.44 -3.56
N GLU A 278 -10.97 6.57 -2.60
CA GLU A 278 -11.99 5.87 -1.80
C GLU A 278 -12.91 6.83 -1.02
N THR A 279 -12.46 8.05 -0.68
CA THR A 279 -13.33 9.08 -0.08
C THR A 279 -14.32 9.69 -1.08
N LEU A 280 -14.03 9.58 -2.37
CA LEU A 280 -14.91 10.02 -3.45
C LEU A 280 -15.85 8.92 -3.94
N ARG A 281 -15.68 7.70 -3.42
CA ARG A 281 -16.50 6.57 -3.80
C ARG A 281 -17.95 6.86 -3.42
N PRO A 282 -18.91 6.67 -4.34
CA PRO A 282 -20.30 6.99 -4.07
C PRO A 282 -20.82 6.09 -2.94
N SER A 283 -21.17 6.67 -1.80
CA SER A 283 -22.06 6.03 -0.82
C SER A 283 -23.50 5.96 -1.37
N SER A 284 -23.81 6.77 -2.38
CA SER A 284 -24.94 6.69 -3.32
C SER A 284 -24.55 7.44 -4.62
N SER A 285 -25.30 7.31 -5.72
CA SER A 285 -25.05 7.93 -7.05
C SER A 285 -24.93 9.47 -7.08
N ARG A 286 -24.83 10.13 -5.93
CA ARG A 286 -24.97 11.56 -5.71
C ARG A 286 -23.68 12.37 -5.92
N SER A 287 -22.49 11.84 -5.64
CA SER A 287 -21.24 12.63 -5.68
C SER A 287 -20.88 13.15 -7.08
N MET A 288 -20.98 12.28 -8.10
CA MET A 288 -20.77 12.69 -9.49
C MET A 288 -21.88 13.63 -9.98
N ALA A 289 -23.12 13.37 -9.58
CA ALA A 289 -24.27 14.23 -9.91
C ALA A 289 -24.14 15.63 -9.29
N LEU A 290 -23.67 15.73 -8.05
CA LEU A 290 -23.39 16.99 -7.35
C LEU A 290 -22.28 17.78 -8.03
N ALA A 291 -21.18 17.12 -8.43
CA ALA A 291 -20.12 17.79 -9.17
C ALA A 291 -20.63 18.29 -10.53
N LYS A 292 -21.41 17.48 -11.26
CA LYS A 292 -22.05 17.91 -12.51
C LYS A 292 -22.98 19.11 -12.29
N GLN A 293 -23.78 19.11 -11.22
CA GLN A 293 -24.61 20.25 -10.86
C GLN A 293 -23.79 21.50 -10.54
N HIS A 294 -22.61 21.34 -9.93
CA HIS A 294 -21.74 22.46 -9.56
C HIS A 294 -21.10 23.16 -10.77
N PHE A 295 -20.73 22.39 -11.80
CA PHE A 295 -20.16 22.93 -13.04
C PHE A 295 -21.21 23.33 -14.09
N GLY A 296 -22.51 23.24 -13.76
CA GLY A 296 -23.60 23.67 -14.63
C GLY A 296 -23.74 22.80 -15.89
N GLU A 297 -23.79 23.43 -17.06
CA GLU A 297 -23.94 22.75 -18.36
C GLU A 297 -22.63 22.14 -18.86
N LEU A 298 -21.49 22.47 -18.24
CA LEU A 298 -20.18 21.99 -18.64
C LEU A 298 -20.02 20.48 -18.43
N ARG A 299 -19.47 19.81 -19.45
CA ARG A 299 -19.19 18.37 -19.38
C ARG A 299 -18.01 18.09 -18.45
N LEU A 300 -18.28 17.45 -17.32
CA LEU A 300 -17.25 17.06 -16.36
C LEU A 300 -16.53 15.76 -16.77
N ARG A 301 -15.21 15.83 -16.91
CA ARG A 301 -14.34 14.67 -17.20
C ARG A 301 -13.75 14.07 -15.91
N PRO A 302 -13.40 12.78 -15.88
CA PRO A 302 -12.86 12.09 -14.69
C PRO A 302 -11.68 12.79 -14.01
N ALA A 303 -10.67 13.23 -14.76
CA ALA A 303 -9.50 13.92 -14.21
C ALA A 303 -9.90 15.27 -13.59
N VAL A 304 -10.81 16.01 -14.24
CA VAL A 304 -11.32 17.29 -13.75
C VAL A 304 -12.14 17.11 -12.47
N PHE A 305 -12.98 16.06 -12.42
CA PHE A 305 -13.69 15.67 -11.20
C PHE A 305 -12.72 15.41 -10.05
N VAL A 306 -11.64 14.66 -10.28
CA VAL A 306 -10.65 14.38 -9.23
C VAL A 306 -9.89 15.65 -8.83
N MET A 307 -9.40 16.44 -9.79
CA MET A 307 -8.72 17.70 -9.53
C MET A 307 -9.57 18.67 -8.70
N HIS A 308 -10.86 18.83 -9.03
CA HIS A 308 -11.78 19.67 -8.25
C HIS A 308 -11.80 19.29 -6.77
N HIS A 309 -11.91 17.99 -6.47
CA HIS A 309 -11.95 17.54 -5.08
C HIS A 309 -10.58 17.63 -4.38
N LEU A 310 -9.48 17.40 -5.12
CA LEU A 310 -8.12 17.54 -4.60
C LEU A 310 -7.83 18.99 -4.22
N VAL A 311 -8.06 19.92 -5.15
CA VAL A 311 -7.81 21.36 -4.95
C VAL A 311 -8.64 21.91 -3.79
N ASN A 312 -9.91 21.52 -3.69
CA ASN A 312 -10.78 21.97 -2.59
C ASN A 312 -10.36 21.39 -1.23
N LYS A 313 -9.92 20.13 -1.16
CA LYS A 313 -9.52 19.49 0.10
C LYS A 313 -8.11 19.86 0.55
N HIS A 314 -7.21 20.10 -0.40
CA HIS A 314 -5.78 20.33 -0.17
C HIS A 314 -5.33 21.73 -0.59
N ARG A 315 -6.22 22.72 -0.50
CA ARG A 315 -5.96 24.09 -0.96
C ARG A 315 -4.65 24.66 -0.41
N ASP A 316 -4.39 24.48 0.88
CA ASP A 316 -3.18 25.00 1.54
C ASP A 316 -1.90 24.29 1.11
N GLY A 317 -2.00 23.01 0.73
CA GLY A 317 -0.86 22.22 0.25
C GLY A 317 -0.56 22.40 -1.24
N LEU A 318 -1.49 22.98 -2.00
CA LEU A 318 -1.33 23.21 -3.44
C LEU A 318 -0.38 24.38 -3.73
N PHE A 319 -0.43 25.41 -2.88
CA PHE A 319 0.45 26.57 -2.98
C PHE A 319 1.72 26.31 -2.18
N ARG A 320 2.89 26.33 -2.85
CA ARG A 320 4.15 26.44 -2.11
C ARG A 320 4.13 27.75 -1.32
N PRO A 321 4.78 27.83 -0.14
CA PRO A 321 5.14 29.12 0.42
C PRO A 321 5.80 29.88 -0.72
N GLY A 322 5.17 30.98 -1.14
CA GLY A 322 5.69 31.79 -2.23
C GLY A 322 7.15 32.02 -1.91
N PRO A 323 8.08 31.74 -2.83
CA PRO A 323 9.48 31.93 -2.53
C PRO A 323 9.69 33.31 -1.89
N GLU A 324 10.60 33.40 -0.92
CA GLU A 324 10.97 34.64 -0.20
C GLU A 324 11.32 35.83 -1.13
N TRP A 325 11.34 35.62 -2.46
CA TRP A 325 11.61 36.59 -3.51
C TRP A 325 10.37 37.18 -4.22
N TRP A 326 9.11 36.86 -3.86
CA TRP A 326 7.92 37.54 -4.43
C TRP A 326 7.92 39.06 -4.16
N ASP A 327 8.55 39.51 -3.07
CA ASP A 327 8.68 40.92 -2.69
C ASP A 327 9.87 41.65 -3.37
N GLY A 328 10.72 40.93 -4.13
CA GLY A 328 11.98 41.46 -4.68
C GLY A 328 12.03 41.60 -6.22
N TYR A 329 10.94 41.31 -6.93
CA TYR A 329 10.94 41.31 -8.40
C TYR A 329 10.90 42.72 -8.99
N ARG A 330 11.68 42.97 -10.06
CA ARG A 330 11.41 44.11 -10.95
C ARG A 330 9.97 43.98 -11.47
N GLU A 331 9.23 45.07 -11.42
CA GLU A 331 7.81 45.19 -11.76
C GLU A 331 7.43 44.47 -13.07
N GLU A 332 8.27 44.56 -14.11
CA GLU A 332 8.09 43.87 -15.39
C GLU A 332 7.97 42.34 -15.27
N ARG A 333 8.79 41.70 -14.44
CA ARG A 333 8.75 40.24 -14.27
C ARG A 333 7.48 39.80 -13.54
N ARG A 334 6.95 40.63 -12.64
CA ARG A 334 5.68 40.37 -11.93
C ARG A 334 4.52 40.35 -12.92
N TYR A 335 4.41 41.38 -13.77
CA TYR A 335 3.37 41.44 -14.81
C TYR A 335 3.48 40.30 -15.82
N LYS A 336 4.70 39.95 -16.23
CA LYS A 336 4.93 38.79 -17.11
C LYS A 336 4.46 37.48 -16.48
N SER A 337 4.75 37.24 -15.20
CA SER A 337 4.26 36.04 -14.49
C SER A 337 2.74 36.04 -14.33
N ARG A 338 2.13 37.18 -13.97
CA ARG A 338 0.66 37.31 -13.88
C ARG A 338 -0.01 37.02 -15.21
N LEU A 339 0.51 37.58 -16.30
CA LEU A 339 -0.02 37.36 -17.64
C LEU A 339 0.08 35.89 -18.05
N LYS A 340 1.21 35.22 -17.78
CA LYS A 340 1.36 33.77 -18.00
C LYS A 340 0.32 32.95 -17.23
N ILE A 341 0.07 33.27 -15.96
CA ILE A 341 -0.95 32.57 -15.15
C ILE A 341 -2.33 32.77 -15.75
N ILE A 342 -2.69 34.01 -16.12
CA ILE A 342 -3.99 34.34 -16.73
C ILE A 342 -4.17 33.58 -18.05
N MET A 343 -3.18 33.59 -18.93
CA MET A 343 -3.26 32.88 -20.20
C MET A 343 -3.30 31.36 -20.02
N SER A 344 -2.48 30.82 -19.11
CA SER A 344 -2.53 29.40 -18.76
C SER A 344 -3.90 29.00 -18.18
N THR A 345 -4.57 29.89 -17.45
CA THR A 345 -5.89 29.64 -16.87
C THR A 345 -6.90 29.39 -17.97
N MET A 346 -6.86 30.21 -19.01
CA MET A 346 -7.75 30.07 -20.16
C MET A 346 -7.48 28.77 -20.91
N LEU A 347 -6.22 28.46 -21.17
CA LEU A 347 -5.84 27.20 -21.80
C LEU A 347 -6.33 26.01 -20.96
N TRP A 348 -6.08 25.99 -19.65
CA TRP A 348 -6.56 24.89 -18.81
C TRP A 348 -8.08 24.78 -18.80
N PHE A 349 -8.78 25.91 -18.74
CA PHE A 349 -10.24 25.93 -18.81
C PHE A 349 -10.75 25.23 -20.07
N PHE A 350 -10.18 25.54 -21.25
CA PHE A 350 -10.59 24.91 -22.50
C PHE A 350 -10.26 23.40 -22.57
N ASP A 351 -9.17 22.95 -21.96
CA ASP A 351 -8.82 21.52 -21.90
C ASP A 351 -9.71 20.74 -20.92
N PHE A 352 -10.05 21.36 -19.79
CA PHE A 352 -10.88 20.75 -18.76
C PHE A 352 -12.33 20.61 -19.24
N PHE A 353 -12.82 21.60 -19.99
CA PHE A 353 -14.23 21.70 -20.39
C PHE A 353 -14.38 21.89 -21.90
N PRO A 354 -14.15 20.85 -22.72
CA PRO A 354 -14.42 20.91 -24.15
C PRO A 354 -15.92 20.65 -24.38
N ALA A 355 -16.69 21.72 -24.38
CA ALA A 355 -18.12 21.73 -24.69
C ALA A 355 -18.51 23.04 -25.38
N THR A 356 -19.73 23.09 -25.90
CA THR A 356 -20.46 24.34 -26.14
C THR A 356 -20.63 25.08 -24.80
N ASP A 357 -20.99 26.36 -24.83
CA ASP A 357 -21.38 27.10 -23.63
C ASP A 357 -20.20 27.53 -22.73
N TRP A 358 -18.98 27.47 -23.28
CA TRP A 358 -17.78 28.09 -22.74
C TRP A 358 -17.91 29.59 -22.47
N GLU A 359 -18.86 30.30 -23.09
CA GLU A 359 -19.15 31.71 -22.82
C GLU A 359 -19.78 31.94 -21.45
N ILE A 360 -20.57 30.98 -20.92
CA ILE A 360 -21.36 31.14 -19.69
C ILE A 360 -20.52 31.63 -18.51
N PRO A 361 -19.31 31.10 -18.24
CA PRO A 361 -18.47 31.59 -17.15
C PRO A 361 -17.89 33.00 -17.34
N PHE A 362 -17.86 33.50 -18.58
CA PHE A 362 -17.32 34.81 -18.97
C PHE A 362 -18.41 35.85 -19.26
N SER A 363 -19.67 35.43 -19.39
CA SER A 363 -20.80 36.29 -19.71
C SER A 363 -20.95 37.44 -18.70
N PRO A 364 -21.33 38.65 -19.18
CA PRO A 364 -21.71 39.77 -18.34
C PRO A 364 -22.76 39.38 -17.28
N ARG A 365 -22.62 39.89 -16.05
CA ARG A 365 -23.56 39.65 -14.95
C ARG A 365 -24.40 40.88 -14.60
N GLY A 366 -24.41 41.89 -15.46
CA GLY A 366 -25.11 43.16 -15.25
C GLY A 366 -24.36 44.08 -14.27
N GLN A 367 -23.04 43.96 -14.16
CA GLN A 367 -22.23 44.90 -13.37
C GLN A 367 -21.81 46.10 -14.23
N PRO A 368 -21.66 47.30 -13.64
CA PRO A 368 -21.33 48.54 -14.37
C PRO A 368 -20.07 48.45 -15.24
N ASN A 369 -19.15 47.54 -14.91
CA ASN A 369 -17.86 47.39 -15.56
C ASN A 369 -17.79 46.21 -16.55
N ASP A 370 -18.90 45.51 -16.81
CA ASP A 370 -18.91 44.32 -17.66
C ASP A 370 -18.43 44.60 -19.09
N GLY A 371 -18.81 45.75 -19.66
CA GLY A 371 -18.35 46.17 -20.98
C GLY A 371 -16.83 46.35 -21.05
N GLU A 372 -16.21 46.82 -19.96
CA GLU A 372 -14.75 46.96 -19.89
C GLU A 372 -14.06 45.61 -19.69
N GLN A 373 -14.70 44.71 -18.92
CA GLN A 373 -14.21 43.33 -18.77
C GLN A 373 -14.19 42.57 -20.09
N VAL A 374 -15.23 42.71 -20.93
CA VAL A 374 -15.28 42.09 -22.26
C VAL A 374 -14.14 42.62 -23.15
N LYS A 375 -13.86 43.93 -23.13
CA LYS A 375 -12.71 44.50 -23.86
C LYS A 375 -11.38 43.94 -23.38
N ARG A 376 -11.19 43.76 -22.08
CA ARG A 376 -9.97 43.16 -21.51
C ARG A 376 -9.79 41.71 -21.91
N LEU A 377 -10.88 40.93 -21.95
CA LEU A 377 -10.85 39.56 -22.48
C LEU A 377 -10.53 39.54 -23.98
N TYR A 378 -11.01 40.51 -24.74
CA TYR A 378 -10.66 40.66 -26.16
C TYR A 378 -9.17 41.00 -26.34
N TRP A 379 -8.65 41.94 -25.55
CA TRP A 379 -7.21 42.24 -25.50
C TRP A 379 -6.39 41.02 -25.07
N LEU A 380 -6.88 40.21 -24.13
CA LEU A 380 -6.19 38.99 -23.75
C LEU A 380 -6.07 38.00 -24.92
N GLY A 381 -7.06 37.96 -25.79
CA GLY A 381 -7.12 37.11 -26.99
C GLY A 381 -6.42 37.64 -28.23
N SER A 382 -5.92 38.88 -28.18
CA SER A 382 -5.26 39.51 -29.32
C SER A 382 -3.78 39.12 -29.42
N TRP A 383 -3.04 39.70 -30.36
CA TRP A 383 -1.64 39.35 -30.59
C TRP A 383 -0.70 40.01 -29.55
N GLU A 384 -1.13 41.09 -28.91
CA GLU A 384 -0.33 41.91 -28.00
C GLU A 384 0.16 41.14 -26.75
N PRO A 385 -0.66 40.38 -26.01
CA PRO A 385 -0.20 39.59 -24.85
C PRO A 385 0.88 38.55 -25.20
N ASN A 386 0.76 37.93 -26.37
CA ASN A 386 1.73 36.96 -26.85
C ASN A 386 3.11 37.61 -27.08
N GLU A 387 3.13 38.81 -27.65
CA GLU A 387 4.36 39.58 -27.83
C GLU A 387 4.99 40.00 -26.49
N LEU A 388 4.17 40.40 -25.50
CA LEU A 388 4.63 40.73 -24.15
C LEU A 388 5.28 39.53 -23.45
N ILE A 389 4.78 38.31 -23.67
CA ILE A 389 5.41 37.10 -23.15
C ILE A 389 6.69 36.74 -23.91
N ALA A 390 6.67 36.78 -25.24
CA ALA A 390 7.81 36.35 -26.07
C ALA A 390 8.99 37.32 -26.02
N SER A 391 8.72 38.62 -25.88
CA SER A 391 9.76 39.65 -25.83
C SER A 391 10.51 39.65 -24.51
N HIS A 392 11.82 39.86 -24.59
CA HIS A 392 12.71 39.92 -23.43
C HIS A 392 12.91 41.37 -22.93
N ASN A 393 12.69 42.37 -23.79
CA ASN A 393 13.04 43.77 -23.55
C ASN A 393 11.90 44.77 -23.82
N ARG A 394 10.65 44.32 -24.03
CA ARG A 394 9.50 45.24 -24.18
C ARG A 394 8.92 45.55 -22.79
N PRO A 395 8.90 46.83 -22.35
CA PRO A 395 8.25 47.20 -21.11
C PRO A 395 6.73 47.14 -21.25
N PHE A 396 6.03 46.82 -20.16
CA PHE A 396 4.57 46.86 -20.09
C PHE A 396 4.11 48.32 -20.03
N SER A 397 3.23 48.73 -20.96
CA SER A 397 2.59 50.04 -20.90
C SER A 397 1.62 50.13 -19.71
N ASN A 398 1.19 51.34 -19.34
CA ASN A 398 0.21 51.52 -18.28
C ASN A 398 -1.11 50.78 -18.59
N ASP A 399 -1.53 50.76 -19.84
CA ASP A 399 -2.72 50.05 -20.29
C ASP A 399 -2.56 48.53 -20.16
N ASP A 400 -1.37 47.99 -20.50
CA ASP A 400 -1.08 46.56 -20.32
C ASP A 400 -1.15 46.16 -18.83
N GLN A 401 -0.58 47.00 -17.96
CA GLN A 401 -0.57 46.77 -16.51
C GLN A 401 -1.98 46.83 -15.93
N GLU A 402 -2.78 47.83 -16.31
CA GLU A 402 -4.18 47.96 -15.89
C GLU A 402 -5.02 46.76 -16.35
N ASN A 403 -4.84 46.32 -17.60
CA ASN A 403 -5.53 45.15 -18.13
C ASN A 403 -5.17 43.88 -17.33
N ILE A 404 -3.88 43.64 -17.07
CA ILE A 404 -3.42 42.48 -16.29
C ILE A 404 -3.98 42.50 -14.88
N ASP A 405 -3.92 43.65 -14.20
CA ASP A 405 -4.38 43.76 -12.82
C ASP A 405 -5.90 43.61 -12.68
N ALA A 406 -6.65 44.22 -13.60
CA ALA A 406 -8.10 44.08 -13.63
C ALA A 406 -8.52 42.63 -13.93
N LEU A 407 -7.89 41.98 -14.91
CA LEU A 407 -8.14 40.57 -15.22
C LEU A 407 -7.78 39.67 -14.03
N TRP A 408 -6.65 39.92 -13.37
CA TRP A 408 -6.24 39.17 -12.18
C TRP A 408 -7.29 39.24 -11.07
N VAL A 409 -7.75 40.45 -10.73
CA VAL A 409 -8.79 40.67 -9.72
C VAL A 409 -10.09 39.99 -10.12
N TRP A 410 -10.43 40.03 -11.41
CA TRP A 410 -11.62 39.37 -11.94
C TRP A 410 -11.55 37.85 -11.77
N PHE A 411 -10.47 37.19 -12.20
CA PHE A 411 -10.29 35.75 -11.99
C PHE A 411 -10.30 35.34 -10.52
N GLU A 412 -9.72 36.17 -9.64
CA GLU A 412 -9.69 35.90 -8.20
C GLU A 412 -11.08 36.00 -7.54
N LYS A 413 -11.97 36.85 -8.07
CA LYS A 413 -13.32 37.09 -7.54
C LYS A 413 -14.43 36.38 -8.32
N ASN A 414 -14.11 35.66 -9.39
CA ASN A 414 -15.12 35.01 -10.22
C ASN A 414 -15.74 33.82 -9.50
N ASP A 415 -17.07 33.78 -9.37
CA ASP A 415 -17.76 32.69 -8.65
C ASP A 415 -17.89 31.38 -9.45
N SER A 416 -17.48 31.35 -10.72
CA SER A 416 -17.56 30.14 -11.55
C SER A 416 -16.59 29.07 -11.03
N PRO A 417 -17.08 27.88 -10.62
CA PRO A 417 -16.22 26.80 -10.17
C PRO A 417 -15.24 26.31 -11.23
N ALA A 418 -15.63 26.37 -12.50
CA ALA A 418 -14.81 25.98 -13.63
C ALA A 418 -13.59 26.91 -13.79
N LEU A 419 -13.82 28.22 -13.76
CA LEU A 419 -12.75 29.22 -13.83
C LEU A 419 -11.91 29.22 -12.56
N CYS A 420 -12.54 29.11 -11.39
CA CYS A 420 -11.84 28.96 -10.12
C CYS A 420 -10.86 27.78 -10.15
N LEU A 421 -11.28 26.61 -10.62
CA LEU A 421 -10.41 25.43 -10.70
C LEU A 421 -9.22 25.68 -11.62
N ALA A 422 -9.45 26.17 -12.84
CA ALA A 422 -8.39 26.46 -13.80
C ALA A 422 -7.42 27.52 -13.25
N PHE A 423 -7.95 28.60 -12.65
CA PHE A 423 -7.16 29.68 -12.09
C PHE A 423 -6.34 29.21 -10.88
N MET A 424 -6.90 28.37 -10.00
CA MET A 424 -6.17 27.81 -8.86
C MET A 424 -5.01 26.93 -9.31
N ILE A 425 -5.20 26.10 -10.33
CA ILE A 425 -4.14 25.25 -10.89
C ILE A 425 -3.02 26.12 -11.50
N SER A 426 -3.38 27.10 -12.33
CA SER A 426 -2.38 28.02 -12.90
C SER A 426 -1.68 28.89 -11.85
N ARG A 427 -2.40 29.37 -10.84
CA ARG A 427 -1.84 30.16 -9.72
C ARG A 427 -0.93 29.31 -8.84
N ALA A 428 -1.17 28.01 -8.77
CA ALA A 428 -0.23 27.05 -8.19
C ALA A 428 0.97 26.78 -9.09
N GLU A 429 1.22 27.58 -10.14
CA GLU A 429 2.33 27.44 -11.10
C GLU A 429 2.34 26.10 -11.86
N ILE A 430 1.20 25.42 -11.94
CA ILE A 430 0.99 24.33 -12.88
C ILE A 430 0.51 24.97 -14.17
N LEU A 431 1.48 25.42 -14.97
CA LEU A 431 1.21 26.16 -16.20
C LEU A 431 1.02 25.19 -17.38
N ARG A 432 0.05 25.49 -18.23
CA ARG A 432 -0.02 24.96 -19.59
C ARG A 432 0.94 25.74 -20.48
N ASP A 433 1.46 25.14 -21.56
CA ASP A 433 2.54 25.69 -22.38
C ASP A 433 2.18 27.02 -23.08
N VAL A 434 2.29 28.15 -22.36
CA VAL A 434 1.96 29.50 -22.88
C VAL A 434 3.07 30.08 -23.76
N GLU A 435 4.23 29.45 -23.86
CA GLU A 435 5.37 29.93 -24.67
C GLU A 435 5.54 29.14 -25.98
N ASP A 436 4.76 28.08 -26.19
CA ASP A 436 4.82 27.27 -27.41
C ASP A 436 4.03 27.96 -28.54
N ARG A 437 4.67 28.12 -29.71
CA ARG A 437 4.05 28.67 -30.93
C ARG A 437 2.80 27.92 -31.38
N VAL A 438 2.72 26.62 -31.12
CA VAL A 438 1.55 25.80 -31.45
C VAL A 438 0.38 26.16 -30.54
N GLU A 439 0.63 26.24 -29.23
CA GLU A 439 -0.38 26.63 -28.25
C GLU A 439 -0.81 28.09 -28.42
N HIS A 440 0.06 29.00 -28.85
CA HIS A 440 -0.31 30.37 -29.24
C HIS A 440 -1.38 30.39 -30.35
N CYS A 441 -1.23 29.54 -31.38
CA CYS A 441 -2.23 29.45 -32.45
C CYS A 441 -3.57 28.90 -31.94
N LEU A 442 -3.53 27.92 -31.04
CA LEU A 442 -4.72 27.36 -30.40
C LEU A 442 -5.40 28.40 -29.51
N PHE A 443 -4.63 29.11 -28.69
CA PHE A 443 -5.08 30.20 -27.83
C PHE A 443 -5.81 31.28 -28.63
N ASN A 444 -5.23 31.75 -29.74
CA ASN A 444 -5.86 32.76 -30.58
C ASN A 444 -7.17 32.27 -31.21
N ARG A 445 -7.25 30.99 -31.63
CA ARG A 445 -8.49 30.41 -32.17
C ARG A 445 -9.57 30.31 -31.10
N LEU A 446 -9.21 29.84 -29.91
CA LEU A 446 -10.11 29.74 -28.75
C LEU A 446 -10.58 31.14 -28.34
N PHE A 447 -9.71 32.14 -28.29
CA PHE A 447 -10.15 33.49 -27.96
C PHE A 447 -10.99 34.14 -29.06
N SER A 448 -10.73 33.84 -30.33
CA SER A 448 -11.54 34.38 -31.43
C SER A 448 -12.99 33.91 -31.36
N THR A 449 -13.23 32.63 -31.10
CA THR A 449 -14.61 32.15 -30.99
C THR A 449 -15.26 32.62 -29.68
N LEU A 450 -14.51 32.77 -28.57
CA LEU A 450 -15.04 33.27 -27.31
C LEU A 450 -15.41 34.75 -27.43
N GLY A 451 -14.55 35.54 -28.06
CA GLY A 451 -14.77 36.95 -28.34
C GLY A 451 -16.03 37.18 -29.19
N GLN A 452 -16.25 36.36 -30.23
CA GLN A 452 -17.48 36.42 -31.02
C GLN A 452 -18.74 36.14 -30.18
N ALA A 453 -18.67 35.17 -29.26
CA ALA A 453 -19.79 34.86 -28.37
C ALA A 453 -20.06 36.03 -27.40
N LEU A 454 -19.02 36.56 -26.76
CA LEU A 454 -19.14 37.67 -25.81
C LEU A 454 -19.61 38.98 -26.47
N GLU A 455 -19.17 39.27 -27.71
CA GLU A 455 -19.66 40.43 -28.47
C GLU A 455 -21.15 40.34 -28.78
N ASN A 456 -21.63 39.16 -29.16
CA ASN A 456 -23.05 38.93 -29.43
C ASN A 456 -23.88 39.09 -28.15
N GLU A 457 -23.43 38.54 -27.03
CA GLU A 457 -24.10 38.71 -25.73
C GLU A 457 -24.14 40.17 -25.28
N LEU A 458 -23.03 40.92 -25.42
CA LEU A 458 -22.98 42.33 -25.05
C LEU A 458 -23.93 43.18 -25.92
N ARG A 459 -24.04 42.87 -27.22
CA ARG A 459 -25.00 43.52 -28.14
C ARG A 459 -26.44 43.22 -27.74
N ASP A 460 -26.75 41.96 -27.43
CA ASP A 460 -28.09 41.56 -27.00
C ASP A 460 -28.46 42.21 -25.65
N PHE A 461 -27.50 42.34 -24.73
CA PHE A 461 -27.70 42.99 -23.45
C PHE A 461 -27.96 44.50 -23.59
N THR A 462 -27.11 45.22 -24.35
CA THR A 462 -27.28 46.66 -24.59
C THR A 462 -28.58 46.98 -25.33
N GLN A 463 -29.05 46.09 -26.20
CA GLN A 463 -30.37 46.22 -26.83
C GLN A 463 -31.53 45.99 -25.85
N ARG A 464 -31.36 45.11 -24.85
CA ARG A 464 -32.37 44.85 -23.79
C ARG A 464 -32.43 45.96 -22.74
N GLU A 465 -31.33 46.64 -22.43
CA GLU A 465 -31.33 47.81 -21.53
C GLU A 465 -31.88 49.08 -22.19
N ALA A 466 -31.79 49.17 -23.52
CA ALA A 466 -32.29 50.31 -24.30
C ALA A 466 -33.80 50.22 -24.62
N ALA A 467 -34.43 49.05 -24.40
CA ALA A 467 -35.84 48.76 -24.60
C ALA A 467 -36.60 48.77 -23.27
#